data_AF-A0A0L9TSI2-F1
#
_entry.id   AF-A0A0L9TSI2-F1
#
_cell.length_a   1.000
_cell.length_b   1.000
_cell.length_c   1.000
_cell.angle_alpha   90.00
_cell.angle_beta   90.00
_cell.angle_gamma   90.00
#
_symmetry.space_group_name_H-M   'P 1'
#
loop_
_entity.id
_entity.type
_entity.pdbx_description
1 polymer ?
#
loop_
_entity_poly.entity_id
_entity_poly.type
_entity_poly.pdbx_seq_one_letter_code
_entity_poly.pdbx_strand_id
1 'polypeptide(L)' 'QERADTNVVYRNKLHHSVQRRTRELENVAADPTLPRTKSIRCSQCNHGEAVFFKVKSY' A
#
# COMPACT_ATOMS: atom_id res chain seq x y z
N GLN A 1 26.52 -12.56 32.80
CA GLN A 1 25.20 -12.95 32.26
C GLN A 1 24.55 -11.69 31.71
N GLU A 2 24.30 -11.65 30.41
CA GLU A 2 23.67 -10.49 29.78
C GLU A 2 22.14 -10.65 29.80
N ARG A 3 21.42 -9.56 30.12
CA ARG A 3 19.96 -9.55 30.15
C ARG A 3 19.45 -9.23 28.75
N ALA A 4 18.50 -10.03 28.28
CA ALA A 4 17.83 -9.76 27.02
C ALA A 4 16.89 -8.56 27.14
N ASP A 5 16.89 -7.68 26.13
CA ASP A 5 15.99 -6.54 26.05
C ASP A 5 14.52 -6.93 25.81
N THR A 6 14.29 -8.14 25.28
CA THR A 6 12.93 -8.67 25.06
C THR A 6 12.86 -10.14 25.43
N ASN A 7 11.66 -10.57 25.84
CA ASN A 7 11.38 -11.98 26.13
C ASN A 7 11.02 -12.79 24.87
N VAL A 8 11.13 -12.20 23.67
CA VAL A 8 10.75 -12.87 22.43
C VAL A 8 11.89 -13.76 21.96
N VAL A 9 11.72 -15.06 22.14
CA VAL A 9 12.70 -16.09 21.75
C VAL A 9 12.54 -16.50 20.28
N TYR A 10 11.29 -16.54 19.80
CA TYR A 10 10.99 -16.86 18.40
C TYR A 10 9.72 -16.15 17.94
N ARG A 11 9.73 -15.68 16.69
CA ARG A 11 8.56 -15.10 16.03
C ARG A 11 8.50 -15.59 14.58
N ASN A 12 7.57 -16.50 14.29
CA ASN A 12 7.20 -16.77 12.91
C ASN A 12 6.39 -15.59 12.37
N LYS A 13 6.97 -14.84 11.42
CA LYS A 13 6.25 -13.77 10.73
C LYS A 13 5.54 -14.39 9.53
N LEU A 14 4.24 -14.63 9.68
CA LEU A 14 3.40 -14.92 8.53
C LEU A 14 3.43 -13.69 7.60
N HIS A 15 3.90 -13.89 6.37
CA HIS A 15 3.78 -12.89 5.31
C HIS A 15 2.29 -12.74 4.96
N HIS A 16 1.59 -11.93 5.74
CA HIS A 16 0.36 -11.31 5.26
C HIS A 16 0.78 -10.36 4.14
N SER A 17 0.21 -10.53 2.93
CA SER A 17 0.37 -9.63 1.77
C SER A 17 -0.08 -8.18 2.03
N VAL A 18 -0.40 -7.85 3.28
CA VAL A 18 -0.85 -6.56 3.78
C VAL A 18 0.26 -5.51 3.77
N GLN A 19 1.53 -5.88 3.62
CA GLN A 19 2.55 -4.90 3.25
C GLN A 19 2.46 -4.59 1.75
N ARG A 20 1.37 -3.89 1.39
CA ARG A 20 1.19 -3.25 0.09
C ARG A 20 2.43 -2.42 -0.18
N ARG A 21 3.25 -2.92 -1.10
CA ARG A 21 4.48 -2.28 -1.55
C ARG A 21 4.06 -0.96 -2.19
N THR A 22 4.28 0.13 -1.47
CA THR A 22 4.05 1.52 -1.90
C THR A 22 4.91 1.95 -3.09
N ARG A 23 5.86 1.11 -3.53
CA ARG A 23 6.79 1.44 -4.64
C ARG A 23 6.18 1.38 -6.03
N GLU A 24 4.99 0.83 -6.20
CA GLU A 24 4.32 0.73 -7.51
C GLU A 24 3.29 1.85 -7.76
N LEU A 25 3.11 2.78 -6.81
CA LEU A 25 2.04 3.79 -6.88
C LEU A 25 2.35 4.97 -7.82
N GLU A 26 3.61 5.30 -8.05
CA GLU A 26 3.96 6.55 -8.74
C GLU A 26 3.56 6.55 -10.23
N ASN A 27 3.53 5.39 -10.88
CA ASN A 27 3.22 5.30 -12.32
C ASN A 27 1.78 4.88 -12.63
N VAL A 28 0.99 4.47 -11.63
CA VAL A 28 -0.38 3.98 -11.85
C VAL A 28 -1.31 5.13 -12.26
N ALA A 29 -1.11 6.33 -11.72
CA ALA A 29 -1.93 7.49 -12.08
C ALA A 29 -1.75 7.94 -13.55
N ALA A 30 -0.64 7.57 -14.19
CA ALA A 30 -0.32 7.90 -15.58
C ALA A 30 -0.89 6.90 -16.59
N ASP A 31 -1.33 5.72 -16.16
CA ASP A 31 -1.86 4.69 -17.05
C ASP A 31 -3.23 5.13 -17.63
N PRO A 32 -3.36 5.31 -18.95
CA PRO A 32 -4.62 5.72 -19.58
C PRO A 32 -5.65 4.58 -19.66
N THR A 33 -5.23 3.33 -19.44
CA THR A 33 -6.11 2.14 -19.48
C THR A 33 -6.88 1.92 -18.18
N LEU A 34 -6.49 2.60 -17.10
CA LEU A 34 -7.14 2.46 -15.80
C LEU A 34 -8.39 3.32 -15.67
N PRO A 35 -9.44 2.83 -14.99
CA PRO A 35 -10.65 3.61 -14.72
C PRO A 35 -10.36 4.88 -13.90
N ARG A 36 -10.93 6.00 -14.34
CA ARG A 36 -10.89 7.31 -13.67
C ARG A 36 -12.25 7.69 -13.11
N THR A 37 -12.26 8.41 -11.98
CA THR A 37 -13.48 9.01 -11.41
C THR A 37 -13.29 10.49 -11.11
N LYS A 38 -14.41 11.24 -11.12
CA LYS A 38 -14.54 12.61 -10.59
C LYS A 38 -15.40 12.71 -9.32
N SER A 39 -15.93 11.59 -8.84
CA SER A 39 -16.87 11.57 -7.71
C SER A 39 -16.21 11.73 -6.34
N ILE A 40 -14.88 11.68 -6.27
CA ILE A 40 -14.11 11.75 -5.02
C ILE A 40 -13.02 12.80 -5.19
N ARG A 41 -12.78 13.58 -4.13
CA ARG A 41 -11.65 14.52 -4.05
C ARG A 41 -10.52 13.94 -3.20
N CYS A 42 -9.28 14.22 -3.60
CA CYS A 42 -8.11 13.83 -2.83
C CYS A 42 -8.10 14.52 -1.46
N SER A 43 -7.90 13.76 -0.37
CA SER A 43 -7.86 14.31 0.99
C SER A 43 -6.60 15.14 1.29
N GLN A 44 -5.55 15.02 0.47
CA GLN A 44 -4.28 15.74 0.65
C GLN A 44 -4.20 17.03 -0.17
N CYS A 45 -4.66 17.01 -1.43
CA CYS A 45 -4.54 18.15 -2.36
C CYS A 45 -5.87 18.65 -2.93
N ASN A 46 -7.01 18.06 -2.56
CA ASN A 46 -8.36 18.39 -3.03
C ASN A 46 -8.56 18.30 -4.56
N HIS A 47 -7.65 17.64 -5.28
CA HIS A 47 -7.81 17.37 -6.70
C HIS A 47 -9.02 16.46 -6.96
N GLY A 48 -9.78 16.76 -8.03
CA GLY A 48 -11.07 16.16 -8.32
C GLY A 48 -11.04 14.94 -9.23
N GLU A 49 -9.87 14.35 -9.49
CA GLU A 49 -9.75 13.10 -10.24
C GLU A 49 -8.94 12.06 -9.47
N ALA A 50 -9.36 10.81 -9.56
CA ALA A 50 -8.67 9.67 -8.95
C ALA A 50 -8.72 8.43 -9.85
N VAL A 51 -7.71 7.58 -9.72
CA VAL A 51 -7.59 6.28 -10.41
C VAL A 51 -7.83 5.15 -9.40
N PHE A 52 -8.58 4.12 -9.79
CA PHE A 52 -8.74 2.90 -8.99
C PHE A 52 -8.14 1.69 -9.69
N PHE A 53 -7.51 0.82 -8.91
CA PHE A 53 -6.93 -0.43 -9.41
C PHE A 53 -6.98 -1.49 -8.31
N LYS A 54 -7.03 -2.76 -8.74
CA LYS A 54 -6.91 -3.91 -7.84
C LYS A 54 -5.47 -4.40 -7.85
N VAL A 55 -4.89 -4.60 -6.68
CA VAL A 55 -3.56 -5.20 -6.56
C VAL A 55 -3.70 -6.69 -6.92
N LYS A 56 -2.94 -7.16 -7.90
CA LYS A 56 -2.86 -8.60 -8.19
C LYS A 56 -2.09 -9.28 -7.06
N SER A 57 -2.72 -10.25 -6.42
CA SER A 57 -2.03 -11.15 -5.48
C SER A 57 -1.47 -12.29 -6.31
N TYR A 58 -0.15 -12.40 -6.40
CA TYR A 58 0.55 -13.60 -6.87
C TYR A 58 1.00 -14.41 -5.65
#